data_AF-G6FTL0-F1
#
_entry.id   AF-G6FTL0-F1
#
_cell.length_a   1.000
_cell.length_b   1.000
_cell.length_c   1.000
_cell.angle_alpha   90.00
_cell.angle_beta   90.00
_cell.angle_gamma   90.00
#
_symmetry.space_group_name_H-M   'P 1'
#
loop_
_entity.id
_entity.type
_entity.pdbx_description
1 polymer ?
#
loop_
_entity_poly.entity_id
_entity_poly.type
_entity_poly.pdbx_seq_one_letter_code
_entity_poly.pdbx_strand_id
1 'polypeptide(L)'
;MSLSSVSTPDAQLDLRGTPCPINFVRTKLRLEQMQPGALLEVWLDAGEPIEQVPDSLTMAGYQVEQITDCAGYFSLLVRRPLSTS
;
A
#
# COMPACT_ATOMS: atom_id res chain seq x y z
N MET A 1 25.73 -11.32 -6.46
CA MET A 1 24.89 -10.15 -6.78
C MET A 1 23.47 -10.56 -6.44
N SER A 2 22.93 -10.06 -5.33
CA SER A 2 21.61 -10.44 -4.86
C SER A 2 20.59 -9.76 -5.75
N LEU A 3 19.87 -10.52 -6.56
CA LEU A 3 18.69 -10.04 -7.28
C LEU A 3 17.64 -9.77 -6.21
N SER A 4 17.53 -8.51 -5.76
CA SER A 4 16.37 -8.02 -5.02
C SER A 4 15.16 -8.36 -5.87
N SER A 5 14.40 -9.38 -5.49
CA SER A 5 13.20 -9.81 -6.18
C SER A 5 12.21 -8.65 -6.16
N VAL A 6 12.13 -7.89 -7.25
CA VAL A 6 11.13 -6.85 -7.43
C VAL A 6 9.79 -7.57 -7.53
N SER A 7 9.04 -7.61 -6.44
CA SER A 7 7.70 -8.16 -6.43
C SER A 7 6.83 -7.31 -7.35
N THR A 8 6.34 -7.91 -8.44
CA THR A 8 5.40 -7.23 -9.34
C THR A 8 4.05 -7.12 -8.63
N PRO A 9 3.46 -5.93 -8.50
CA PRO A 9 2.17 -5.78 -7.85
C PRO A 9 1.05 -6.42 -8.69
N ASP A 10 0.09 -7.06 -8.03
CA ASP A 10 -1.09 -7.67 -8.66
C ASP A 10 -2.14 -6.61 -9.04
N ALA A 11 -2.10 -5.46 -8.36
CA ALA A 11 -2.96 -4.32 -8.64
C ALA A 11 -2.27 -3.01 -8.25
N GLN A 12 -2.76 -1.91 -8.83
CA GLN A 12 -2.33 -0.56 -8.52
C GLN A 12 -3.54 0.32 -8.14
N LEU A 13 -3.35 1.25 -7.21
CA LEU A 13 -4.36 2.20 -6.75
C LEU A 13 -3.74 3.60 -6.60
N ASP A 14 -4.16 4.54 -7.45
CA ASP A 14 -3.76 5.95 -7.36
C ASP A 14 -4.69 6.72 -6.42
N LEU A 15 -4.12 7.27 -5.35
CA LEU A 15 -4.82 8.07 -4.34
C LEU A 15 -4.20 9.46 -4.17
N ARG A 16 -3.38 9.91 -5.12
CA ARG A 16 -2.92 11.31 -5.14
C ARG A 16 -4.11 12.26 -5.23
N GLY A 17 -4.04 13.38 -4.52
CA GLY A 17 -5.13 14.32 -4.28
C GLY A 17 -6.25 13.80 -3.37
N THR A 18 -6.15 12.58 -2.82
CA THR A 18 -7.19 12.02 -1.93
C THR A 18 -6.88 12.41 -0.48
N PRO A 19 -7.76 13.17 0.20
CA PRO A 19 -7.51 13.62 1.57
C PRO A 19 -7.59 12.48 2.59
N CYS A 20 -6.89 12.62 3.71
CA CYS A 20 -7.07 11.76 4.88
C CYS A 20 -8.49 11.94 5.48
N PRO A 21 -9.10 10.87 6.04
CA PRO A 21 -8.63 9.49 6.11
C PRO A 21 -9.07 8.64 4.89
N ILE A 22 -9.57 9.27 3.81
CA ILE A 22 -10.17 8.56 2.67
C ILE A 22 -9.12 7.69 1.94
N ASN A 23 -7.87 8.13 1.89
CA ASN A 23 -6.77 7.36 1.32
C ASN A 23 -6.58 5.99 2.02
N PHE A 24 -6.58 5.95 3.35
CA PHE A 24 -6.50 4.73 4.13
C PHE A 24 -7.72 3.85 3.91
N VAL A 25 -8.93 4.43 3.98
CA VAL A 25 -10.19 3.69 3.81
C VAL A 25 -10.23 3.01 2.44
N ARG A 26 -9.89 3.73 1.36
CA ARG A 26 -9.88 3.18 0.00
C ARG A 26 -8.81 2.11 -0.18
N THR A 27 -7.64 2.30 0.43
CA THR A 27 -6.56 1.30 0.41
C THR A 27 -7.01 0.01 1.08
N LYS A 28 -7.55 0.10 2.30
CA LYS A 28 -8.04 -1.06 3.06
C LYS A 28 -9.15 -1.80 2.31
N LEU A 29 -10.16 -1.09 1.81
CA LEU A 29 -11.24 -1.70 1.03
C LEU A 29 -10.73 -2.41 -0.22
N ARG A 30 -9.71 -1.85 -0.90
CA ARG A 30 -9.10 -2.50 -2.06
C ARG A 30 -8.40 -3.79 -1.66
N LEU A 31 -7.60 -3.77 -0.59
CA LEU A 31 -6.93 -4.96 -0.06
C LEU A 31 -7.94 -6.05 0.34
N GLU A 32 -9.06 -5.68 0.99
CA GLU A 32 -10.15 -6.60 1.37
C GLU A 32 -10.88 -7.25 0.18
N GLN A 33 -10.75 -6.68 -1.03
CA GLN A 33 -11.30 -7.25 -2.27
C GLN A 33 -10.29 -8.12 -3.04
N MET A 34 -9.00 -8.09 -2.68
CA MET A 34 -7.94 -8.82 -3.40
C MET A 34 -7.82 -10.30 -2.97
N GLN A 35 -7.05 -11.12 -3.69
CA GLN A 35 -6.78 -12.48 -3.23
C GLN A 35 -5.82 -12.47 -2.03
N PRO A 36 -6.00 -13.32 -1.00
CA PRO A 36 -5.04 -13.44 0.10
C PRO A 36 -3.61 -13.65 -0.42
N GLY A 37 -2.65 -12.91 0.13
CA GLY A 37 -1.26 -12.90 -0.34
C GLY A 37 -0.97 -11.97 -1.51
N ALA A 38 -1.99 -11.39 -2.17
CA ALA A 38 -1.79 -10.46 -3.28
C ALA A 38 -1.13 -9.15 -2.81
N LEU A 39 -0.36 -8.54 -3.72
CA LEU A 39 0.39 -7.31 -3.50
C LEU A 39 -0.29 -6.14 -4.20
N LEU A 40 -0.58 -5.08 -3.44
CA LEU A 40 -1.13 -3.83 -3.95
C LEU A 40 -0.04 -2.75 -3.96
N GLU A 41 0.08 -2.04 -5.09
CA GLU A 41 0.81 -0.77 -5.15
C GLU A 41 -0.17 0.40 -4.94
N VAL A 42 0.16 1.32 -4.05
CA VAL A 42 -0.65 2.51 -3.73
C VAL A 42 0.18 3.77 -3.94
N TRP A 43 -0.35 4.74 -4.68
CA TRP A 43 0.31 6.03 -4.88
C TRP A 43 -0.31 7.10 -4.00
N LEU A 44 0.53 7.81 -3.23
CA LEU A 44 0.12 8.78 -2.23
C LEU A 44 0.89 10.09 -2.41
N ASP A 45 0.28 11.23 -2.05
CA ASP A 45 1.02 12.49 -1.99
C ASP A 45 2.02 12.50 -0.83
N ALA A 46 3.00 13.40 -0.93
CA ALA A 46 3.89 13.71 0.17
C ALA A 46 3.14 14.36 1.37
N GLY A 47 3.76 14.32 2.54
CA GLY A 47 3.21 14.87 3.78
C GLY A 47 2.29 13.86 4.49
N GLU A 48 1.13 14.33 4.97
CA GLU A 48 0.25 13.54 5.83
C GLU A 48 -0.14 12.16 5.24
N PRO A 49 -0.47 12.00 3.95
CA PRO A 49 -0.86 10.69 3.41
C PRO A 49 0.20 9.61 3.60
N ILE A 50 1.47 9.90 3.25
CA ILE A 50 2.54 8.91 3.38
C ILE A 50 2.99 8.71 4.83
N GLU A 51 2.81 9.70 5.70
CA GLU A 51 3.11 9.57 7.13
C GLU A 51 2.06 8.72 7.86
N GLN A 52 0.78 8.85 7.51
CA GLN A 52 -0.32 8.23 8.27
C GLN A 52 -0.78 6.88 7.73
N VAL A 53 -0.79 6.69 6.40
CA VAL A 53 -1.37 5.49 5.78
C VAL A 53 -0.56 4.21 6.10
N PRO A 54 0.78 4.19 6.01
CA PRO A 54 1.57 2.99 6.33
C PRO A 54 1.37 2.52 7.78
N ASP A 55 1.35 3.45 8.73
CA ASP A 55 1.12 3.15 10.14
C ASP A 55 -0.28 2.60 10.38
N SER A 56 -1.29 3.24 9.79
CA SER A 56 -2.69 2.80 9.88
C SER A 56 -2.91 1.41 9.29
N LEU A 57 -2.23 1.09 8.18
CA LEU A 57 -2.26 -0.24 7.56
C LEU A 57 -1.58 -1.29 8.42
N THR A 58 -0.42 -0.97 8.98
CA THR A 58 0.32 -1.86 9.89
C THR A 58 -0.50 -2.15 11.15
N MET A 59 -1.11 -1.12 11.75
CA MET A 59 -2.03 -1.28 12.89
C MET A 59 -3.26 -2.12 12.55
N ALA A 60 -3.75 -2.06 11.32
CA ALA A 60 -4.85 -2.88 10.84
C ALA A 60 -4.45 -4.32 10.45
N GLY A 61 -3.17 -4.69 10.62
CA GLY A 61 -2.65 -6.03 10.37
C GLY A 61 -2.20 -6.30 8.93
N TYR A 62 -2.06 -5.26 8.10
CA TYR A 62 -1.49 -5.38 6.76
C TYR A 62 0.04 -5.25 6.80
N GLN A 63 0.71 -5.90 5.84
CA GLN A 63 2.16 -5.83 5.73
C GLN A 63 2.55 -4.80 4.68
N VAL A 64 3.19 -3.72 5.11
CA VAL A 64 3.86 -2.78 4.19
C VAL A 64 5.23 -3.36 3.83
N GLU A 65 5.43 -3.69 2.55
CA GLU A 65 6.66 -4.32 2.05
C GLU A 65 7.71 -3.30 1.60
N GLN A 66 7.27 -2.20 1.01
CA GLN A 66 8.18 -1.19 0.46
C GLN A 66 7.51 0.18 0.42
N ILE A 67 8.30 1.21 0.68
CA ILE A 67 7.97 2.60 0.41
C ILE A 67 9.03 3.15 -0.53
N THR A 68 8.61 3.75 -1.65
CA THR A 68 9.50 4.35 -2.64
C THR A 68 9.13 5.81 -2.82
N ASP A 69 10.09 6.70 -2.62
CA ASP A 69 9.96 8.10 -3.00
C ASP A 69 10.08 8.21 -4.52
N CYS A 70 8.98 8.61 -5.16
CA CYS A 70 8.94 8.95 -6.56
C CYS A 70 8.91 10.48 -6.68
N ALA A 71 9.54 11.04 -7.71
CA ALA A 71 9.54 12.49 -7.88
C ALA A 71 8.10 13.06 -7.96
N GLY A 72 7.60 13.62 -6.85
CA GLY A 72 6.27 14.20 -6.71
C GLY A 72 5.19 13.31 -6.06
N TYR A 73 5.49 12.07 -5.65
CA TYR A 73 4.55 11.19 -4.95
C TYR A 73 5.28 10.00 -4.30
N PHE A 74 4.61 9.24 -3.45
CA PHE A 74 5.16 8.00 -2.88
C PHE A 74 4.44 6.79 -3.43
N SER A 75 5.20 5.73 -3.73
CA SER A 75 4.65 4.40 -4.03
C SER A 75 4.82 3.49 -2.81
N LEU A 76 3.71 2.88 -2.40
CA LEU A 76 3.61 2.00 -1.25
C LEU A 76 3.22 0.60 -1.72
N LEU A 77 4.05 -0.41 -1.46
CA LEU A 77 3.71 -1.82 -1.69
C LEU A 77 3.15 -2.43 -0.41
N VAL A 78 1.93 -2.95 -0.47
CA VAL A 78 1.19 -3.50 0.68
C VAL A 78 0.67 -4.87 0.34
N ARG A 79 1.02 -5.88 1.14
CA ARG A 79 0.53 -7.25 0.98
C ARG A 79 -0.74 -7.47 1.77
N ARG A 80 -1.76 -8.04 1.10
CA ARG A 80 -2.93 -8.60 1.78
C ARG A 80 -2.50 -9.85 2.57
N PRO A 81 -2.80 -9.93 3.88
CA PRO A 81 -2.49 -11.12 4.67
C PRO A 81 -3.07 -12.40 4.06
N LEU A 82 -2.38 -13.52 4.26
CA LEU A 82 -2.94 -14.83 3.95
C LEU A 82 -4.16 -15.07 4.86
N SER A 83 -5.24 -15.60 4.29
CA SER A 83 -6.36 -16.07 5.10
C SER A 83 -5.93 -17.37 5.74
N THR A 84 -5.57 -17.33 7.02
CA THR A 84 -5.44 -18.53 7.83
C THR A 84 -6.85 -19.08 8.04
N SER A 85 -7.19 -20.18 7.37
CA SER A 85 -8.37 -20.99 7.72
C SER A 85 -8.24 -21.55 9.13
#